data_AF-K2D0L2-F1
#
_entry.id   AF-K2D0L2-F1
#
_cell.length_a   1.000
_cell.length_b   1.000
_cell.length_c   1.000
_cell.angle_alpha   90.00
_cell.angle_beta   90.00
_cell.angle_gamma   90.00
#
_symmetry.space_group_name_H-M   'P 1'
#
loop_
_entity.id
_entity.type
_entity.pdbx_description
1 polymer ?
#
loop_
_entity_poly.entity_id
_entity_poly.type
_entity_poly.pdbx_seq_one_letter_code
_entity_poly.pdbx_strand_id
1 'polypeptide(L)'
;MSQLTNTVASMKRSLIRWGAACVLLAAMAGCGGGGGGGATAPAIPANQAIASASAIASNDTSINSSASFTVLQNAGVPAVTINSPPVVNFTVFSDGAVKTGLTTADMSFAIAKLVPGVSGEPDQWVNYIYRTETAKADVGPGGTPVLATAMQATTDAKQASQLVYNPDGYYTYTFKTDVKDITKTNGVVFEPNRTHRVAIQLSYKNAAGETVRVNPYIDFTIDANGKSVLVTDPAKTRKMTDVSSCNGCHEKLALHGGGRVDTQYCVMCHNPGTTDANSGNVLTLSTMVHKIHAGKLLYSQLATGGEDYTIWGYGNSKHSYAEVGFPQDLRNCTVCHSGANPLTPQGDNWKTEASKGACLTCHASNAGSTWEASHKPFAVSFLNNANAQAKDLKDGFCAGCHAPGTNISPERVHWNQNEENAAKYKMNIESAVFNDTADKKSRTVTVTYSLTNPLDGTAYDLASNATKFGSLRFILAYQNMTGQLVNGQPGPVTEFSAYNNGG
;
A
#
# COMPACT_ATOMS: atom_id res chain seq x y z
N MET A 1 -18.28 -6.83 55.56
CA MET A 1 -17.86 -6.10 56.78
C MET A 1 -16.74 -5.14 56.39
N SER A 2 -16.98 -3.84 56.65
CA SER A 2 -16.10 -2.65 56.58
C SER A 2 -15.20 -2.47 55.34
N GLN A 3 -15.59 -1.69 54.33
CA GLN A 3 -15.48 -0.21 54.24
C GLN A 3 -14.08 0.35 54.55
N LEU A 4 -13.50 1.04 53.56
CA LEU A 4 -13.08 2.44 53.68
C LEU A 4 -12.83 3.05 52.29
N THR A 5 -13.37 4.25 52.14
CA THR A 5 -13.57 5.07 50.94
C THR A 5 -12.63 6.27 50.90
N ASN A 6 -12.38 6.76 49.68
CA ASN A 6 -12.19 8.16 49.27
C ASN A 6 -11.02 9.00 49.83
N THR A 7 -10.27 9.60 48.91
CA THR A 7 -9.95 11.04 49.02
C THR A 7 -9.74 11.68 47.64
N VAL A 8 -10.62 12.64 47.31
CA VAL A 8 -10.49 13.64 46.25
C VAL A 8 -10.53 15.01 46.95
N ALA A 9 -9.53 15.84 46.71
CA ALA A 9 -9.48 17.31 46.88
C ALA A 9 -8.05 17.73 46.49
N SER A 10 -7.69 18.86 45.91
CA SER A 10 -8.33 20.03 45.33
C SER A 10 -7.16 20.99 45.03
N MET A 11 -7.05 21.63 43.86
CA MET A 11 -6.32 22.90 43.78
C MET A 11 -7.00 23.81 42.77
N LYS A 12 -7.68 24.83 43.30
CA LYS A 12 -8.08 26.04 42.59
C LYS A 12 -7.09 27.14 42.97
N ARG A 13 -6.55 27.85 41.97
CA ARG A 13 -6.19 29.28 42.00
C ARG A 13 -5.86 29.78 40.57
N SER A 14 -6.87 30.35 39.88
CA SER A 14 -6.96 31.76 39.40
C SER A 14 -5.62 32.55 39.39
N LEU A 15 -5.18 33.36 38.40
CA LEU A 15 -5.76 34.22 37.33
C LEU A 15 -4.53 34.89 36.65
N ILE A 16 -4.36 35.13 35.33
CA ILE A 16 -4.76 36.32 34.54
C ILE A 16 -3.96 36.35 33.20
N ARG A 17 -4.68 36.55 32.07
CA ARG A 17 -4.39 37.24 30.77
C ARG A 17 -3.04 36.92 30.07
N TRP A 18 -2.91 36.74 28.75
CA TRP A 18 -3.42 37.41 27.54
C TRP A 18 -3.88 36.33 26.52
N GLY A 19 -4.83 36.46 25.59
CA GLY A 19 -5.42 37.62 24.93
C GLY A 19 -5.11 37.63 23.42
N ALA A 20 -5.61 36.65 22.64
CA ALA A 20 -5.93 36.80 21.20
C ALA A 20 -6.51 35.48 20.65
N ALA A 21 -7.83 35.45 20.43
CA ALA A 21 -8.54 34.37 19.75
C ALA A 21 -8.97 34.84 18.35
N CYS A 22 -8.53 34.13 17.30
CA CYS A 22 -9.13 34.20 15.98
C CYS A 22 -10.17 33.08 15.87
N VAL A 23 -11.45 33.43 15.99
CA VAL A 23 -12.59 32.54 15.78
C VAL A 23 -12.89 32.52 14.28
N LEU A 24 -12.66 31.38 13.62
CA LEU A 24 -13.23 31.06 12.31
C LEU A 24 -14.55 30.33 12.54
N LEU A 25 -15.64 31.00 12.16
CA LEU A 25 -17.02 30.53 12.24
C LEU A 25 -17.25 29.35 11.30
N ALA A 26 -17.56 28.19 11.88
CA ALA A 26 -18.22 27.09 11.20
C ALA A 26 -19.72 27.39 11.06
N ALA A 27 -20.22 27.46 9.83
CA ALA A 27 -21.64 27.55 9.56
C ALA A 27 -22.27 26.14 9.59
N MET A 28 -22.76 25.73 10.75
CA MET A 28 -23.80 24.69 10.83
C MET A 28 -25.16 25.37 10.80
N ALA A 29 -25.93 25.16 9.74
CA ALA A 29 -27.35 25.49 9.70
C ALA A 29 -28.16 24.19 9.81
N GLY A 30 -28.68 23.95 11.02
CA GLY A 30 -29.67 22.93 11.31
C GLY A 30 -30.82 23.52 12.12
N CYS A 31 -31.97 23.67 11.48
CA CYS A 31 -33.33 23.78 12.03
C CYS A 31 -34.25 23.56 10.80
N GLY A 32 -35.26 22.69 10.73
CA GLY A 32 -36.12 22.15 11.77
C GLY A 32 -37.57 22.52 11.47
N GLY A 33 -38.22 21.84 10.50
CA GLY A 33 -39.68 21.65 10.45
C GLY A 33 -40.52 22.51 9.48
N GLY A 34 -41.43 21.85 8.76
CA GLY A 34 -42.65 22.45 8.19
C GLY A 34 -42.83 22.26 6.68
N GLY A 35 -43.79 21.41 6.28
CA GLY A 35 -44.03 21.03 4.89
C GLY A 35 -44.47 22.17 3.96
N GLY A 36 -44.02 22.07 2.71
CA GLY A 36 -44.40 22.89 1.58
C GLY A 36 -43.48 22.54 0.42
N GLY A 37 -44.04 22.13 -0.73
CA GLY A 37 -43.30 21.62 -1.88
C GLY A 37 -42.15 22.54 -2.31
N GLY A 38 -40.94 22.19 -1.89
CA GLY A 38 -39.72 22.84 -2.36
C GLY A 38 -39.36 22.27 -3.71
N ALA A 39 -39.50 23.07 -4.76
CA ALA A 39 -38.85 22.80 -6.03
C ALA A 39 -37.37 22.50 -5.74
N THR A 40 -36.94 21.28 -6.08
CA THR A 40 -35.52 20.94 -6.14
C THR A 40 -34.83 22.03 -6.96
N ALA A 41 -33.79 22.65 -6.40
CA ALA A 41 -32.94 23.56 -7.17
C ALA A 41 -32.60 22.90 -8.53
N PRO A 42 -32.63 23.62 -9.66
CA PRO A 42 -32.35 23.03 -10.95
C PRO A 42 -31.01 22.31 -10.89
N ALA A 43 -30.98 21.03 -11.24
CA ALA A 43 -29.74 20.29 -11.37
C ALA A 43 -28.86 21.05 -12.37
N ILE A 44 -27.65 21.44 -11.94
CA ILE A 44 -26.70 22.12 -12.81
C ILE A 44 -26.43 21.18 -14.00
N PRO A 45 -26.59 21.65 -15.26
CA PRO A 45 -26.31 20.84 -16.43
C PRO A 45 -24.89 20.25 -16.39
N ALA A 46 -24.73 19.02 -16.90
CA ALA A 46 -23.47 18.28 -16.79
C ALA A 46 -22.26 19.07 -17.32
N ASN A 47 -22.43 19.74 -18.46
CA ASN A 47 -21.39 20.59 -19.05
C ASN A 47 -20.91 21.70 -18.11
N GLN A 48 -21.81 22.38 -17.41
CA GLN A 48 -21.47 23.45 -16.47
C GLN A 48 -20.83 22.89 -15.20
N ALA A 49 -21.30 21.75 -14.71
CA ALA A 49 -20.71 21.07 -13.56
C ALA A 49 -19.27 20.61 -13.86
N ILE A 50 -19.03 20.01 -15.03
CA ILE A 50 -17.71 19.55 -15.48
C ILE A 50 -16.76 20.74 -15.69
N ALA A 51 -17.21 21.80 -16.36
CA ALA A 51 -16.40 23.00 -16.58
C ALA A 51 -16.01 23.69 -15.27
N SER A 52 -16.93 23.76 -14.31
CA SER A 52 -16.63 24.32 -12.98
C SER A 52 -15.64 23.44 -12.23
N ALA A 53 -15.81 22.12 -12.32
CA ALA A 53 -14.93 21.15 -11.68
C ALA A 53 -13.52 21.14 -12.27
N SER A 54 -13.35 21.39 -13.57
CA SER A 54 -12.02 21.40 -14.20
C SER A 54 -11.13 22.52 -13.67
N ALA A 55 -11.73 23.65 -13.26
CA ALA A 55 -10.99 24.78 -12.68
C ALA A 55 -10.48 24.51 -11.25
N ILE A 56 -10.95 23.43 -10.60
CA ILE A 56 -10.55 23.08 -9.23
C ILE A 56 -9.29 22.20 -9.30
N ALA A 57 -8.17 22.72 -8.82
CA ALA A 57 -6.87 22.02 -8.88
C ALA A 57 -6.89 20.62 -8.23
N SER A 58 -7.67 20.42 -7.15
CA SER A 58 -7.79 19.11 -6.48
C SER A 58 -8.58 18.07 -7.31
N ASN A 59 -9.20 18.46 -8.41
CA ASN A 59 -9.84 17.55 -9.35
C ASN A 59 -8.90 17.14 -10.49
N ASP A 60 -7.70 17.72 -10.61
CA ASP A 60 -6.74 17.30 -11.62
C ASP A 60 -6.54 15.78 -11.57
N THR A 61 -6.66 15.11 -12.72
CA THR A 61 -6.67 13.65 -12.78
C THR A 61 -5.33 13.05 -12.33
N SER A 62 -4.25 13.83 -12.32
CA SER A 62 -2.95 13.43 -11.76
C SER A 62 -2.87 13.45 -10.25
N ILE A 63 -3.82 14.13 -9.60
CA ILE A 63 -3.89 14.29 -8.14
C ILE A 63 -5.03 13.45 -7.58
N ASN A 64 -6.19 13.47 -8.23
CA ASN A 64 -7.39 12.77 -7.78
C ASN A 64 -7.92 11.84 -8.87
N SER A 65 -7.51 10.58 -8.78
CA SER A 65 -7.90 9.50 -9.70
C SER A 65 -9.40 9.23 -9.74
N SER A 66 -10.16 9.60 -8.70
CA SER A 66 -11.61 9.39 -8.64
C SER A 66 -12.43 10.54 -9.25
N ALA A 67 -11.87 11.76 -9.31
CA ALA A 67 -12.56 12.95 -9.82
C ALA A 67 -13.04 12.77 -11.28
N SER A 68 -12.29 11.99 -12.06
CA SER A 68 -12.66 11.58 -13.43
C SER A 68 -14.05 10.97 -13.56
N PHE A 69 -14.61 10.42 -12.48
CA PHE A 69 -15.91 9.75 -12.48
C PHE A 69 -16.91 10.41 -11.54
N THR A 70 -16.47 10.79 -10.33
CA THR A 70 -17.37 11.28 -9.28
C THR A 70 -18.04 12.60 -9.66
N VAL A 71 -17.34 13.47 -10.39
CA VAL A 71 -17.91 14.73 -10.92
C VAL A 71 -19.08 14.45 -11.86
N LEU A 72 -18.95 13.47 -12.76
CA LEU A 72 -20.02 13.08 -13.68
C LEU A 72 -21.22 12.51 -12.93
N GLN A 73 -20.94 11.60 -12.00
CA GLN A 73 -21.99 10.95 -11.20
C GLN A 73 -22.79 11.99 -10.39
N ASN A 74 -22.12 12.98 -9.80
CA ASN A 74 -22.76 14.08 -9.06
C ASN A 74 -23.56 15.01 -9.98
N ALA A 75 -23.17 15.11 -11.26
CA ALA A 75 -23.91 15.85 -12.29
C ALA A 75 -25.04 15.03 -12.95
N GLY A 76 -25.34 13.83 -12.43
CA GLY A 76 -26.42 12.97 -12.92
C GLY A 76 -26.05 12.07 -14.12
N VAL A 77 -24.79 12.07 -14.55
CA VAL A 77 -24.28 11.18 -15.61
C VAL A 77 -23.68 9.93 -14.94
N PRO A 78 -24.25 8.73 -15.12
CA PRO A 78 -23.71 7.53 -14.47
C PRO A 78 -22.29 7.24 -14.96
N ALA A 79 -21.37 7.01 -14.02
CA ALA A 79 -19.98 6.71 -14.36
C ALA A 79 -19.85 5.35 -15.07
N VAL A 80 -20.68 4.37 -14.74
CA VAL A 80 -20.75 3.08 -15.44
C VAL A 80 -22.20 2.68 -15.66
N THR A 81 -22.49 2.08 -16.82
CA THR A 81 -23.75 1.37 -17.07
C THR A 81 -23.47 -0.03 -17.61
N ILE A 82 -24.08 -1.06 -17.02
CA ILE A 82 -23.93 -2.47 -17.43
C ILE A 82 -25.22 -2.97 -18.07
N ASN A 83 -25.37 -2.66 -19.36
CA ASN A 83 -26.49 -3.08 -20.21
C ASN A 83 -26.04 -3.95 -21.39
N SER A 84 -24.97 -4.74 -21.22
CA SER A 84 -24.40 -5.66 -22.23
C SER A 84 -24.02 -4.98 -23.56
N PRO A 85 -22.76 -4.50 -23.73
CA PRO A 85 -21.62 -4.56 -22.82
C PRO A 85 -21.58 -3.38 -21.81
N PRO A 86 -20.63 -3.38 -20.85
CA PRO A 86 -20.39 -2.22 -20.00
C PRO A 86 -20.01 -0.96 -20.78
N VAL A 87 -20.50 0.19 -20.31
CA VAL A 87 -20.15 1.52 -20.80
C VAL A 87 -19.65 2.35 -19.64
N VAL A 88 -18.57 3.11 -19.83
CA VAL A 88 -17.93 3.95 -18.81
C VAL A 88 -17.90 5.40 -19.29
N ASN A 89 -18.45 6.30 -18.49
CA ASN A 89 -18.34 7.74 -18.69
C ASN A 89 -17.28 8.30 -17.75
N PHE A 90 -16.32 9.04 -18.30
CA PHE A 90 -15.24 9.64 -17.53
C PHE A 90 -14.78 10.97 -18.15
N THR A 91 -14.24 11.85 -17.33
CA THR A 91 -13.58 13.07 -17.78
C THR A 91 -12.12 13.05 -17.36
N VAL A 92 -11.29 13.80 -18.07
CA VAL A 92 -9.87 13.95 -17.76
C VAL A 92 -9.63 15.43 -17.52
N PHE A 93 -9.24 15.77 -16.31
CA PHE A 93 -8.91 17.13 -15.91
C PHE A 93 -7.40 17.29 -15.91
N SER A 94 -6.93 18.36 -16.54
CA SER A 94 -5.52 18.72 -16.63
C SER A 94 -5.40 20.22 -16.65
N ASP A 95 -4.58 20.78 -15.77
CA ASP A 95 -4.17 22.19 -15.82
C ASP A 95 -5.35 23.19 -15.84
N GLY A 96 -6.41 22.92 -15.07
CA GLY A 96 -7.58 23.79 -14.99
C GLY A 96 -8.65 23.57 -16.08
N ALA A 97 -8.43 22.61 -17.00
CA ALA A 97 -9.29 22.37 -18.15
C ALA A 97 -9.66 20.90 -18.33
N VAL A 98 -10.72 20.65 -19.12
CA VAL A 98 -11.03 19.31 -19.63
C VAL A 98 -10.05 18.97 -20.74
N LYS A 99 -9.34 17.86 -20.60
CA LYS A 99 -8.46 17.32 -21.64
C LYS A 99 -9.30 16.72 -22.75
N THR A 100 -9.11 17.22 -23.97
CA THR A 100 -9.78 16.73 -25.19
C THR A 100 -8.79 16.05 -26.14
N GLY A 101 -9.29 15.48 -27.24
CA GLY A 101 -8.46 14.87 -28.29
C GLY A 101 -7.86 13.50 -27.95
N LEU A 102 -8.20 12.90 -26.80
CA LEU A 102 -7.78 11.55 -26.44
C LEU A 102 -8.38 10.49 -27.37
N THR A 103 -7.60 9.44 -27.60
CA THR A 103 -7.94 8.28 -28.43
C THR A 103 -7.81 6.98 -27.61
N THR A 104 -8.21 5.85 -28.18
CA THR A 104 -7.99 4.55 -27.54
C THR A 104 -6.51 4.16 -27.44
N ALA A 105 -5.60 4.84 -28.14
CA ALA A 105 -4.15 4.66 -27.95
C ALA A 105 -3.70 5.16 -26.57
N ASP A 106 -4.35 6.18 -26.04
CA ASP A 106 -3.99 6.88 -24.80
C ASP A 106 -4.46 6.16 -23.53
N MET A 107 -5.31 5.13 -23.68
CA MET A 107 -5.96 4.49 -22.54
C MET A 107 -6.23 3.00 -22.70
N SER A 108 -6.23 2.26 -21.59
CA SER A 108 -6.71 0.87 -21.50
C SER A 108 -7.63 0.72 -20.30
N PHE A 109 -8.69 -0.08 -20.42
CA PHE A 109 -9.68 -0.27 -19.35
C PHE A 109 -9.62 -1.68 -18.78
N ALA A 110 -9.73 -1.80 -17.46
CA ALA A 110 -9.93 -3.06 -16.77
C ALA A 110 -11.21 -3.01 -15.93
N ILE A 111 -11.87 -4.16 -15.77
CA ILE A 111 -13.04 -4.32 -14.92
C ILE A 111 -12.96 -5.63 -14.13
N ALA A 112 -13.23 -5.56 -12.83
CA ALA A 112 -13.19 -6.70 -11.92
C ALA A 112 -14.34 -6.62 -10.91
N LYS A 113 -14.67 -7.75 -10.28
CA LYS A 113 -15.54 -7.81 -9.10
C LYS A 113 -14.75 -8.18 -7.85
N LEU A 114 -15.21 -7.71 -6.70
CA LEU A 114 -14.73 -8.14 -5.40
C LEU A 114 -15.51 -9.38 -4.97
N VAL A 115 -14.81 -10.50 -4.83
CA VAL A 115 -15.36 -11.77 -4.35
C VAL A 115 -14.98 -11.90 -2.87
N PRO A 116 -15.95 -11.99 -1.95
CA PRO A 116 -15.65 -12.22 -0.55
C PRO A 116 -14.93 -13.54 -0.33
N GLY A 117 -14.03 -13.53 0.64
CA GLY A 117 -13.41 -14.73 1.14
C GLY A 117 -14.44 -15.70 1.72
N VAL A 118 -14.17 -17.00 1.60
CA VAL A 118 -14.99 -18.07 2.20
C VAL A 118 -14.06 -18.98 2.99
N SER A 119 -14.53 -19.48 4.14
CA SER A 119 -13.78 -20.46 4.94
C SER A 119 -12.36 -20.01 5.35
N GLY A 120 -12.21 -18.72 5.72
CA GLY A 120 -10.95 -18.14 6.20
C GLY A 120 -10.01 -17.65 5.09
N GLU A 121 -10.39 -17.83 3.82
CA GLU A 121 -9.70 -17.17 2.70
C GLU A 121 -9.97 -15.65 2.76
N PRO A 122 -9.02 -14.79 2.37
CA PRO A 122 -9.27 -13.36 2.23
C PRO A 122 -10.16 -13.07 1.01
N ASP A 123 -10.80 -11.90 0.98
CA ASP A 123 -11.49 -11.40 -0.21
C ASP A 123 -10.50 -11.09 -1.36
N GLN A 124 -10.98 -11.19 -2.60
CA GLN A 124 -10.13 -11.15 -3.79
C GLN A 124 -10.82 -10.37 -4.91
N TRP A 125 -10.06 -9.50 -5.57
CA TRP A 125 -10.47 -8.99 -6.87
C TRP A 125 -10.41 -10.12 -7.90
N VAL A 126 -11.41 -10.23 -8.76
CA VAL A 126 -11.45 -11.19 -9.88
C VAL A 126 -11.78 -10.42 -11.14
N ASN A 127 -10.84 -10.37 -12.08
CA ASN A 127 -11.03 -9.68 -13.36
C ASN A 127 -12.07 -10.43 -14.21
N TYR A 128 -12.80 -9.72 -15.07
CA TYR A 128 -13.66 -10.35 -16.08
C TYR A 128 -12.93 -10.72 -17.36
N ILE A 129 -11.74 -10.17 -17.58
CA ILE A 129 -11.03 -10.18 -18.85
C ILE A 129 -9.69 -10.88 -18.64
N TYR A 130 -9.51 -12.00 -19.34
CA TYR A 130 -8.28 -12.78 -19.32
C TYR A 130 -7.76 -13.00 -20.74
N ARG A 131 -6.46 -13.24 -20.84
CA ARG A 131 -5.81 -13.84 -22.01
C ARG A 131 -5.09 -15.11 -21.61
N THR A 132 -4.94 -16.01 -22.56
CA THR A 132 -4.04 -17.16 -22.43
C THR A 132 -2.65 -16.74 -22.88
N GLU A 133 -1.67 -16.84 -22.00
CA GLU A 133 -0.27 -16.89 -22.38
C GLU A 133 0.06 -18.28 -22.90
N THR A 134 0.76 -18.34 -24.04
CA THR A 134 1.38 -19.57 -24.55
C THR A 134 2.88 -19.40 -24.40
N ALA A 135 3.51 -20.26 -23.60
CA ALA A 135 4.94 -20.20 -23.34
C ALA A 135 5.74 -20.62 -24.58
N LYS A 136 6.92 -20.02 -24.74
CA LYS A 136 7.86 -20.41 -25.81
C LYS A 136 8.71 -21.58 -25.30
N ALA A 137 8.90 -22.61 -26.14
CA ALA A 137 9.52 -23.87 -25.73
C ALA A 137 10.96 -23.76 -25.17
N ASP A 138 11.68 -22.67 -25.47
CA ASP A 138 13.06 -22.40 -25.04
C ASP A 138 13.16 -21.30 -23.96
N VAL A 139 12.04 -20.96 -23.30
CA VAL A 139 11.96 -19.87 -22.32
C VAL A 139 11.49 -20.42 -20.98
N GLY A 140 12.30 -20.24 -19.94
CA GLY A 140 11.99 -20.65 -18.58
C GLY A 140 13.23 -21.12 -17.82
N PRO A 141 13.06 -21.67 -16.60
CA PRO A 141 14.16 -22.24 -15.84
C PRO A 141 14.90 -23.32 -16.64
N GLY A 142 16.22 -23.17 -16.80
CA GLY A 142 17.01 -24.09 -17.61
C GLY A 142 16.65 -24.12 -19.11
N GLY A 143 15.94 -23.10 -19.60
CA GLY A 143 15.50 -23.02 -21.00
C GLY A 143 14.21 -23.78 -21.29
N THR A 144 13.44 -24.19 -20.28
CA THR A 144 12.17 -24.90 -20.47
C THR A 144 11.06 -24.21 -19.67
N PRO A 145 9.90 -23.92 -20.26
CA PRO A 145 8.78 -23.36 -19.52
C PRO A 145 8.19 -24.38 -18.55
N VAL A 146 7.79 -23.90 -17.37
CA VAL A 146 7.14 -24.75 -16.35
C VAL A 146 5.74 -25.18 -16.79
N LEU A 147 5.01 -24.31 -17.49
CA LEU A 147 3.68 -24.58 -18.04
C LEU A 147 3.66 -24.26 -19.54
N ALA A 148 2.95 -25.08 -20.33
CA ALA A 148 2.75 -24.79 -21.75
C ALA A 148 1.89 -23.54 -21.96
N THR A 149 0.88 -23.35 -21.12
CA THR A 149 0.00 -22.18 -21.12
C THR A 149 -0.38 -21.76 -19.71
N ALA A 150 -0.72 -20.49 -19.53
CA ALA A 150 -1.27 -19.96 -18.29
C ALA A 150 -2.30 -18.86 -18.57
N MET A 151 -3.26 -18.69 -17.68
CA MET A 151 -4.20 -17.57 -17.75
C MET A 151 -3.59 -16.32 -17.11
N GLN A 152 -3.87 -15.16 -17.71
CA GLN A 152 -3.44 -13.86 -17.18
C GLN A 152 -4.56 -12.85 -17.32
N ALA A 153 -4.98 -12.25 -16.21
CA ALA A 153 -5.92 -11.15 -16.22
C ALA A 153 -5.33 -9.96 -17.00
N THR A 154 -6.18 -9.27 -17.75
CA THR A 154 -5.76 -8.23 -18.69
C THR A 154 -6.82 -7.13 -18.83
N THR A 155 -6.55 -6.14 -19.69
CA THR A 155 -7.48 -5.08 -20.07
C THR A 155 -8.35 -5.48 -21.24
N ASP A 156 -9.44 -4.75 -21.45
CA ASP A 156 -10.31 -4.90 -22.61
C ASP A 156 -9.54 -4.70 -23.93
N ALA A 157 -9.92 -5.47 -24.95
CA ALA A 157 -9.25 -5.43 -26.25
C ALA A 157 -9.66 -4.16 -27.02
N LYS A 158 -8.67 -3.35 -27.39
CA LYS A 158 -8.88 -2.04 -28.00
C LYS A 158 -9.45 -2.11 -29.41
N GLN A 159 -10.44 -1.25 -29.69
CA GLN A 159 -10.93 -0.92 -31.03
C GLN A 159 -11.25 0.59 -31.10
N ALA A 160 -11.07 1.21 -32.27
CA ALA A 160 -11.22 2.67 -32.40
C ALA A 160 -12.63 3.19 -32.04
N SER A 161 -13.68 2.42 -32.35
CA SER A 161 -15.09 2.77 -32.11
C SER A 161 -15.51 2.76 -30.64
N GLN A 162 -14.63 2.33 -29.72
CA GLN A 162 -14.98 2.21 -28.32
C GLN A 162 -15.03 3.56 -27.59
N LEU A 163 -14.37 4.60 -28.10
CA LEU A 163 -14.26 5.88 -27.40
C LEU A 163 -14.94 7.01 -28.17
N VAL A 164 -15.84 7.72 -27.49
CA VAL A 164 -16.54 8.89 -28.03
C VAL A 164 -16.35 10.07 -27.07
N TYR A 165 -16.03 11.24 -27.61
CA TYR A 165 -16.04 12.49 -26.83
C TYR A 165 -17.40 13.17 -26.96
N ASN A 166 -18.03 13.48 -25.83
CA ASN A 166 -19.34 14.11 -25.77
C ASN A 166 -19.20 15.64 -25.65
N PRO A 167 -20.10 16.42 -26.27
CA PRO A 167 -20.07 17.90 -26.20
C PRO A 167 -20.10 18.47 -24.79
N ASP A 168 -20.63 17.71 -23.83
CA ASP A 168 -20.69 18.12 -22.42
C ASP A 168 -19.35 18.02 -21.67
N GLY A 169 -18.25 17.60 -22.31
CA GLY A 169 -16.92 17.63 -21.70
C GLY A 169 -16.47 16.32 -21.06
N TYR A 170 -16.98 15.19 -21.53
CA TYR A 170 -16.61 13.86 -21.04
C TYR A 170 -16.53 12.83 -22.16
N TYR A 171 -15.82 11.74 -21.89
CA TYR A 171 -15.67 10.60 -22.78
C TYR A 171 -16.61 9.46 -22.38
N THR A 172 -17.11 8.75 -23.38
CA THR A 172 -17.80 7.46 -23.22
C THR A 172 -16.94 6.36 -23.82
N TYR A 173 -16.60 5.37 -23.01
CA TYR A 173 -15.92 4.15 -23.43
C TYR A 173 -16.87 2.94 -23.39
N THR A 174 -17.02 2.24 -24.49
CA THR A 174 -17.82 1.01 -24.60
C THR A 174 -16.91 -0.21 -24.64
N PHE A 175 -17.03 -1.09 -23.63
CA PHE A 175 -16.26 -2.33 -23.58
C PHE A 175 -16.61 -3.24 -24.76
N LYS A 176 -15.60 -3.92 -25.30
CA LYS A 176 -15.80 -5.03 -26.24
C LYS A 176 -16.25 -6.28 -25.47
N THR A 177 -15.65 -6.51 -24.31
CA THR A 177 -16.01 -7.64 -23.45
C THR A 177 -17.33 -7.38 -22.76
N ASP A 178 -18.31 -8.26 -23.00
CA ASP A 178 -19.57 -8.23 -22.27
C ASP A 178 -19.44 -9.06 -21.00
N VAL A 179 -19.46 -8.41 -19.85
CA VAL A 179 -19.32 -9.08 -18.54
C VAL A 179 -20.49 -10.01 -18.21
N LYS A 180 -21.66 -9.81 -18.83
CA LYS A 180 -22.82 -10.70 -18.63
C LYS A 180 -22.74 -11.98 -19.47
N ASP A 181 -21.85 -12.02 -20.47
CA ASP A 181 -21.62 -13.19 -21.32
C ASP A 181 -20.46 -14.02 -20.77
N ILE A 182 -20.80 -15.11 -20.06
CA ILE A 182 -19.82 -15.99 -19.40
C ILE A 182 -18.78 -16.58 -20.36
N THR A 183 -19.12 -16.69 -21.65
CA THR A 183 -18.21 -17.21 -22.68
C THR A 183 -17.11 -16.20 -23.03
N LYS A 184 -17.34 -14.92 -22.74
CA LYS A 184 -16.37 -13.82 -22.92
C LYS A 184 -15.57 -13.50 -21.67
N THR A 185 -15.95 -14.07 -20.52
CA THR A 185 -15.32 -13.77 -19.23
C THR A 185 -14.52 -14.92 -18.63
N ASN A 186 -14.16 -15.92 -19.46
CA ASN A 186 -13.43 -17.11 -19.01
C ASN A 186 -14.10 -17.80 -17.80
N GLY A 187 -15.44 -17.88 -17.80
CA GLY A 187 -16.21 -18.50 -16.71
C GLY A 187 -16.55 -17.58 -15.55
N VAL A 188 -16.06 -16.32 -15.52
CA VAL A 188 -16.35 -15.40 -14.42
C VAL A 188 -17.79 -14.88 -14.52
N VAL A 189 -18.64 -15.33 -13.60
CA VAL A 189 -20.05 -14.94 -13.53
C VAL A 189 -20.19 -13.48 -13.09
N PHE A 190 -21.03 -12.70 -13.79
CA PHE A 190 -21.42 -11.37 -13.34
C PHE A 190 -22.43 -11.44 -12.18
N GLU A 191 -22.14 -10.75 -11.08
CA GLU A 191 -22.99 -10.70 -9.88
C GLU A 191 -23.28 -9.23 -9.53
N PRO A 192 -24.42 -8.65 -9.93
CA PRO A 192 -24.65 -7.19 -9.85
C PRO A 192 -24.59 -6.60 -8.44
N ASN A 193 -24.86 -7.42 -7.42
CA ASN A 193 -24.84 -7.02 -6.01
C ASN A 193 -23.44 -6.97 -5.40
N ARG A 194 -22.40 -7.40 -6.13
CA ARG A 194 -21.00 -7.29 -5.69
C ARG A 194 -20.47 -5.88 -5.96
N THR A 195 -19.47 -5.49 -5.18
CA THR A 195 -18.62 -4.36 -5.57
C THR A 195 -17.83 -4.73 -6.82
N HIS A 196 -17.80 -3.82 -7.78
CA HIS A 196 -16.99 -3.87 -8.97
C HIS A 196 -16.01 -2.71 -8.98
N ARG A 197 -14.88 -2.88 -9.67
CA ARG A 197 -13.94 -1.81 -9.95
C ARG A 197 -13.78 -1.65 -11.45
N VAL A 198 -13.83 -0.42 -11.92
CA VAL A 198 -13.28 -0.03 -13.23
C VAL A 198 -12.04 0.79 -12.98
N ALA A 199 -10.98 0.53 -13.75
CA ALA A 199 -9.75 1.30 -13.71
C ALA A 199 -9.22 1.55 -15.12
N ILE A 200 -8.59 2.71 -15.32
CA ILE A 200 -8.07 3.17 -16.60
C ILE A 200 -6.55 3.28 -16.49
N GLN A 201 -5.78 2.64 -17.35
CA GLN A 201 -4.39 3.06 -17.58
C GLN A 201 -4.43 4.22 -18.56
N LEU A 202 -4.17 5.45 -18.10
CA LEU A 202 -4.31 6.67 -18.89
C LEU A 202 -2.96 7.37 -19.08
N SER A 203 -2.71 7.85 -20.31
CA SER A 203 -1.53 8.64 -20.67
C SER A 203 -1.97 9.86 -21.49
N TYR A 204 -1.53 11.06 -21.12
CA TYR A 204 -1.81 12.28 -21.89
C TYR A 204 -0.68 13.31 -21.75
N LYS A 205 -0.75 14.38 -22.54
CA LYS A 205 0.14 15.54 -22.41
C LYS A 205 -0.53 16.66 -21.60
N ASN A 206 0.14 17.16 -20.56
CA ASN A 206 -0.31 18.36 -19.85
C ASN A 206 -0.04 19.63 -20.67
N ALA A 207 -0.42 20.81 -20.15
CA ALA A 207 -0.20 22.10 -20.80
C ALA A 207 1.28 22.41 -21.06
N ALA A 208 2.19 21.88 -20.24
CA ALA A 208 3.64 22.00 -20.42
C ALA A 208 4.23 21.02 -21.46
N GLY A 209 3.41 20.13 -22.05
CA GLY A 209 3.86 19.13 -23.00
C GLY A 209 4.50 17.88 -22.37
N GLU A 210 4.44 17.75 -21.05
CA GLU A 210 4.95 16.60 -20.30
C GLU A 210 3.97 15.41 -20.38
N THR A 211 4.51 14.20 -20.40
CA THR A 211 3.68 13.00 -20.40
C THR A 211 3.21 12.68 -18.98
N VAL A 212 1.91 12.82 -18.74
CA VAL A 212 1.26 12.41 -17.50
C VAL A 212 0.73 10.99 -17.67
N ARG A 213 1.04 10.12 -16.70
CA ARG A 213 0.59 8.73 -16.65
C ARG A 213 -0.01 8.44 -15.28
N VAL A 214 -1.27 8.05 -15.29
CA VAL A 214 -2.14 7.98 -14.12
C VAL A 214 -3.10 6.82 -14.26
N ASN A 215 -3.61 6.29 -13.14
CA ASN A 215 -4.59 5.21 -13.20
C ASN A 215 -5.93 5.52 -12.51
N PRO A 216 -6.81 6.33 -13.13
CA PRO A 216 -8.15 6.63 -12.61
C PRO A 216 -8.95 5.35 -12.31
N TYR A 217 -9.64 5.30 -11.18
CA TYR A 217 -10.49 4.17 -10.82
C TYR A 217 -11.69 4.58 -9.97
N ILE A 218 -12.73 3.74 -9.97
CA ILE A 218 -13.85 3.80 -9.02
C ILE A 218 -14.30 2.40 -8.63
N ASP A 219 -14.82 2.30 -7.40
CA ASP A 219 -15.56 1.14 -6.92
C ASP A 219 -17.06 1.44 -6.95
N PHE A 220 -17.86 0.50 -7.43
CA PHE A 220 -19.30 0.68 -7.59
C PHE A 220 -20.08 -0.64 -7.46
N THR A 221 -21.33 -0.54 -7.04
CA THR A 221 -22.36 -1.57 -7.24
C THR A 221 -23.29 -1.16 -8.38
N ILE A 222 -24.24 -2.01 -8.76
CA ILE A 222 -25.19 -1.74 -9.84
C ILE A 222 -26.63 -1.63 -9.31
N ASP A 223 -27.35 -0.59 -9.73
CA ASP A 223 -28.78 -0.43 -9.43
C ASP A 223 -29.67 -1.29 -10.36
N ALA A 224 -30.98 -1.25 -10.12
CA ALA A 224 -31.97 -2.00 -10.91
C ALA A 224 -32.01 -1.61 -12.40
N ASN A 225 -31.52 -0.42 -12.76
CA ASN A 225 -31.46 0.09 -14.13
C ASN A 225 -30.10 -0.16 -14.80
N GLY A 226 -29.20 -0.90 -14.14
CA GLY A 226 -27.87 -1.18 -14.66
C GLY A 226 -26.88 -0.04 -14.46
N LYS A 227 -27.18 1.00 -13.67
CA LYS A 227 -26.31 2.17 -13.45
C LYS A 227 -25.41 1.98 -12.22
N SER A 228 -24.23 2.59 -12.26
CA SER A 228 -23.31 2.60 -11.13
C SER A 228 -23.86 3.37 -9.93
N VAL A 229 -23.70 2.75 -8.76
CA VAL A 229 -23.81 3.39 -7.45
C VAL A 229 -22.44 3.30 -6.81
N LEU A 230 -21.82 4.45 -6.54
CA LEU A 230 -20.46 4.50 -6.00
C LEU A 230 -20.41 3.83 -4.61
N VAL A 231 -19.39 3.01 -4.39
CA VAL A 231 -19.11 2.44 -3.07
C VAL A 231 -18.39 3.48 -2.22
N THR A 232 -19.08 3.98 -1.21
CA THR A 232 -18.54 4.93 -0.22
C THR A 232 -18.25 4.29 1.13
N ASP A 233 -18.81 3.10 1.38
CA ASP A 233 -18.55 2.32 2.58
C ASP A 233 -17.16 1.67 2.47
N PRO A 234 -16.21 2.03 3.35
CA PRO A 234 -14.87 1.45 3.31
C PRO A 234 -14.88 -0.06 3.50
N ALA A 235 -15.88 -0.65 4.19
CA ALA A 235 -15.96 -2.10 4.41
C ALA A 235 -16.40 -2.88 3.15
N LYS A 236 -16.81 -2.19 2.08
CA LYS A 236 -17.26 -2.80 0.81
C LYS A 236 -16.26 -2.66 -0.33
N THR A 237 -15.02 -2.31 -0.02
CA THR A 237 -13.91 -2.27 -0.98
C THR A 237 -12.71 -3.07 -0.45
N ARG A 238 -11.67 -3.20 -1.28
CA ARG A 238 -10.40 -3.83 -0.95
C ARG A 238 -9.25 -2.95 -1.42
N LYS A 239 -8.84 -2.03 -0.53
CA LYS A 239 -7.70 -1.11 -0.67
C LYS A 239 -6.69 -1.39 0.45
N MET A 240 -5.73 -2.26 0.14
CA MET A 240 -4.77 -2.80 1.11
C MET A 240 -3.53 -1.93 1.31
N THR A 241 -3.13 -1.18 0.28
CA THR A 241 -1.91 -0.37 0.27
C THR A 241 -2.07 0.76 -0.76
N ASP A 242 -1.37 1.87 -0.54
CA ASP A 242 -1.37 3.04 -1.40
C ASP A 242 0.02 3.22 -2.02
N VAL A 243 0.09 3.76 -3.25
CA VAL A 243 1.39 3.92 -3.93
C VAL A 243 2.34 4.84 -3.17
N SER A 244 1.83 5.78 -2.36
CA SER A 244 2.70 6.63 -1.52
C SER A 244 3.55 5.81 -0.55
N SER A 245 3.03 4.71 -0.01
CA SER A 245 3.80 3.78 0.83
C SER A 245 4.94 3.11 0.05
N CYS A 246 4.70 2.77 -1.22
CA CYS A 246 5.74 2.23 -2.10
C CYS A 246 6.81 3.28 -2.42
N ASN A 247 6.39 4.52 -2.66
CA ASN A 247 7.28 5.60 -3.05
C ASN A 247 8.14 6.17 -1.89
N GLY A 248 8.04 5.59 -0.69
CA GLY A 248 9.00 5.84 0.38
C GLY A 248 10.39 5.29 0.09
N CYS A 249 10.47 4.22 -0.73
CA CYS A 249 11.74 3.63 -1.19
C CYS A 249 11.91 3.73 -2.71
N HIS A 250 10.80 3.72 -3.46
CA HIS A 250 10.81 3.94 -4.91
C HIS A 250 10.66 5.43 -5.19
N GLU A 251 11.42 6.01 -6.14
CA GLU A 251 11.17 7.42 -6.51
C GLU A 251 9.73 7.61 -7.01
N LYS A 252 9.41 6.93 -8.12
CA LYS A 252 8.06 6.82 -8.65
C LYS A 252 7.88 5.42 -9.22
N LEU A 253 7.11 4.58 -8.53
CA LEU A 253 6.80 3.25 -9.01
C LEU A 253 6.02 3.34 -10.34
N ALA A 254 6.62 2.86 -11.42
CA ALA A 254 6.05 2.92 -12.75
C ALA A 254 6.44 1.66 -13.55
N LEU A 255 5.49 0.74 -13.70
CA LEU A 255 5.74 -0.57 -14.34
C LEU A 255 5.12 -0.67 -15.74
N HIS A 256 5.53 -1.72 -16.47
CA HIS A 256 5.04 -2.06 -17.80
C HIS A 256 5.11 -0.91 -18.81
N GLY A 257 6.33 -0.41 -19.04
CA GLY A 257 6.56 0.77 -19.88
C GLY A 257 6.24 2.09 -19.19
N GLY A 258 5.93 2.06 -17.89
CA GLY A 258 5.79 3.22 -17.00
C GLY A 258 4.39 3.80 -16.89
N GLY A 259 3.36 3.12 -17.42
CA GLY A 259 1.96 3.57 -17.39
C GLY A 259 1.13 3.01 -16.24
N ARG A 260 1.68 2.07 -15.46
CA ARG A 260 1.00 1.44 -14.33
C ARG A 260 1.68 1.89 -13.05
N VAL A 261 0.99 2.77 -12.34
CA VAL A 261 1.53 3.61 -11.27
C VAL A 261 0.65 3.61 -10.01
N ASP A 262 -0.48 2.91 -10.02
CA ASP A 262 -1.38 2.84 -8.87
C ASP A 262 -1.64 1.38 -8.49
N THR A 263 -1.51 1.06 -7.21
CA THR A 263 -1.77 -0.27 -6.66
C THR A 263 -3.21 -0.72 -6.91
N GLN A 264 -4.16 0.22 -6.97
CA GLN A 264 -5.57 -0.04 -7.27
C GLN A 264 -5.80 -0.43 -8.73
N TYR A 265 -4.88 -0.09 -9.64
CA TYR A 265 -4.83 -0.61 -11.00
C TYR A 265 -4.07 -1.94 -11.08
N CYS A 266 -2.96 -2.08 -10.35
CA CYS A 266 -2.16 -3.30 -10.33
C CYS A 266 -3.01 -4.53 -9.99
N VAL A 267 -3.87 -4.44 -8.97
CA VAL A 267 -4.78 -5.54 -8.54
C VAL A 267 -5.80 -5.95 -9.60
N MET A 268 -6.00 -5.14 -10.64
CA MET A 268 -6.91 -5.50 -11.73
C MET A 268 -6.33 -6.61 -12.60
N CYS A 269 -5.01 -6.76 -12.67
CA CYS A 269 -4.36 -7.85 -13.40
C CYS A 269 -3.59 -8.80 -12.46
N HIS A 270 -2.99 -8.28 -11.39
CA HIS A 270 -2.29 -9.05 -10.38
C HIS A 270 -3.28 -9.57 -9.32
N ASN A 271 -4.19 -10.43 -9.76
CA ASN A 271 -5.18 -11.09 -8.93
C ASN A 271 -5.21 -12.61 -9.14
N PRO A 272 -5.91 -13.35 -8.28
CA PRO A 272 -5.97 -14.81 -8.36
C PRO A 272 -6.42 -15.32 -9.73
N GLY A 273 -5.78 -16.40 -10.18
CA GLY A 273 -5.96 -16.93 -11.55
C GLY A 273 -4.98 -16.35 -12.59
N THR A 274 -4.04 -15.49 -12.18
CA THR A 274 -2.98 -14.96 -13.06
C THR A 274 -1.64 -15.62 -12.74
N THR A 275 -1.00 -16.23 -13.74
CA THR A 275 0.27 -16.96 -13.62
C THR A 275 1.20 -16.64 -14.80
N ASP A 276 2.52 -16.58 -14.57
CA ASP A 276 3.53 -16.62 -15.64
C ASP A 276 3.75 -18.06 -16.07
N ALA A 277 3.44 -18.40 -17.32
CA ALA A 277 3.55 -19.77 -17.83
C ALA A 277 5.01 -20.28 -17.79
N ASN A 278 5.99 -19.40 -18.02
CA ASN A 278 7.38 -19.80 -18.15
C ASN A 278 7.98 -20.20 -16.79
N SER A 279 7.67 -19.47 -15.72
CA SER A 279 8.13 -19.79 -14.36
C SER A 279 7.15 -20.64 -13.54
N GLY A 280 5.87 -20.68 -13.93
CA GLY A 280 4.79 -21.26 -13.14
C GLY A 280 4.41 -20.42 -11.91
N ASN A 281 5.01 -19.25 -11.70
CA ASN A 281 4.73 -18.40 -10.55
C ASN A 281 3.38 -17.69 -10.69
N VAL A 282 2.60 -17.74 -9.61
CA VAL A 282 1.35 -16.97 -9.47
C VAL A 282 1.68 -15.49 -9.29
N LEU A 283 0.97 -14.64 -10.01
CA LEU A 283 1.22 -13.20 -10.09
C LEU A 283 0.20 -12.38 -9.28
N THR A 284 -0.50 -12.98 -8.32
CA THR A 284 -1.36 -12.22 -7.40
C THR A 284 -0.52 -11.16 -6.69
N LEU A 285 -1.04 -9.94 -6.52
CA LEU A 285 -0.23 -8.79 -6.09
C LEU A 285 0.48 -9.03 -4.76
N SER A 286 -0.20 -9.62 -3.77
CA SER A 286 0.40 -9.97 -2.48
C SER A 286 1.57 -10.94 -2.64
N THR A 287 1.39 -11.99 -3.44
CA THR A 287 2.42 -12.99 -3.74
C THR A 287 3.61 -12.37 -4.43
N MET A 288 3.37 -11.62 -5.51
CA MET A 288 4.44 -11.02 -6.29
C MET A 288 5.22 -9.99 -5.47
N VAL A 289 4.53 -9.04 -4.82
CA VAL A 289 5.19 -7.96 -4.10
C VAL A 289 6.01 -8.51 -2.92
N HIS A 290 5.45 -9.41 -2.12
CA HIS A 290 6.20 -9.99 -1.01
C HIS A 290 7.40 -10.80 -1.48
N LYS A 291 7.25 -11.68 -2.49
CA LYS A 291 8.37 -12.49 -2.99
C LYS A 291 9.49 -11.65 -3.60
N ILE A 292 9.17 -10.54 -4.26
CA ILE A 292 10.19 -9.59 -4.75
C ILE A 292 11.01 -9.03 -3.58
N HIS A 293 10.34 -8.51 -2.54
CA HIS A 293 11.04 -7.88 -1.41
C HIS A 293 11.71 -8.89 -0.47
N ALA A 294 11.18 -10.13 -0.41
CA ALA A 294 11.79 -11.25 0.29
C ALA A 294 12.86 -11.98 -0.54
N GLY A 295 13.15 -11.54 -1.77
CA GLY A 295 13.91 -12.29 -2.77
C GLY A 295 15.22 -12.90 -2.23
N LYS A 296 16.10 -12.08 -1.66
CA LYS A 296 17.36 -12.55 -1.06
C LYS A 296 17.17 -13.47 0.13
N LEU A 297 16.14 -13.25 0.96
CA LEU A 297 15.80 -14.13 2.08
C LEU A 297 15.41 -15.53 1.57
N LEU A 298 14.45 -15.59 0.63
CA LEU A 298 13.99 -16.84 0.03
C LEU A 298 15.12 -17.58 -0.67
N TYR A 299 15.93 -16.86 -1.44
CA TYR A 299 17.06 -17.43 -2.17
C TYR A 299 18.13 -18.02 -1.22
N SER A 300 18.43 -17.32 -0.12
CA SER A 300 19.37 -17.83 0.89
C SER A 300 18.94 -19.14 1.55
N GLN A 301 17.65 -19.46 1.47
CA GLN A 301 17.03 -20.66 2.04
C GLN A 301 16.81 -21.76 0.99
N LEU A 302 17.36 -21.65 -0.23
CA LEU A 302 17.15 -22.65 -1.30
C LEU A 302 17.41 -24.10 -0.85
N ALA A 303 18.47 -24.32 -0.06
CA ALA A 303 18.80 -25.65 0.47
C ALA A 303 17.85 -26.14 1.58
N THR A 304 17.06 -25.24 2.17
CA THR A 304 16.14 -25.48 3.28
C THR A 304 14.71 -25.05 2.94
N GLY A 305 14.30 -25.30 1.68
CA GLY A 305 12.91 -25.13 1.25
C GLY A 305 12.50 -23.70 0.85
N GLY A 306 13.47 -22.82 0.61
CA GLY A 306 13.30 -21.54 -0.05
C GLY A 306 13.06 -21.69 -1.56
N GLU A 307 13.17 -20.58 -2.29
CA GLU A 307 12.96 -20.53 -3.75
C GLU A 307 13.72 -19.38 -4.42
N ASP A 308 14.04 -19.54 -5.71
CA ASP A 308 14.49 -18.46 -6.59
C ASP A 308 13.26 -17.89 -7.30
N TYR A 309 12.75 -16.76 -6.77
CA TYR A 309 11.61 -16.09 -7.39
C TYR A 309 12.06 -15.36 -8.66
N THR A 310 11.68 -15.91 -9.81
CA THR A 310 11.99 -15.39 -11.14
C THR A 310 10.74 -15.38 -12.00
N ILE A 311 10.54 -14.30 -12.76
CA ILE A 311 9.46 -14.13 -13.74
C ILE A 311 10.06 -13.91 -15.14
N TRP A 312 9.44 -14.47 -16.17
CA TRP A 312 9.75 -14.08 -17.55
C TRP A 312 8.75 -13.02 -18.03
N GLY A 313 9.27 -11.83 -18.30
CA GLY A 313 8.49 -10.63 -18.57
C GLY A 313 8.39 -10.29 -20.06
N TYR A 314 8.36 -9.00 -20.34
CA TYR A 314 8.22 -8.47 -21.70
C TYR A 314 9.33 -9.01 -22.63
N GLY A 315 8.93 -9.52 -23.79
CA GLY A 315 9.86 -10.11 -24.76
C GLY A 315 10.54 -11.39 -24.26
N ASN A 316 9.92 -12.13 -23.34
CA ASN A 316 10.48 -13.35 -22.74
C ASN A 316 11.81 -13.10 -21.99
N SER A 317 12.00 -11.91 -21.43
CA SER A 317 13.20 -11.56 -20.67
C SER A 317 13.12 -12.09 -19.24
N LYS A 318 14.21 -12.70 -18.75
CA LYS A 318 14.31 -13.22 -17.39
C LYS A 318 14.47 -12.07 -16.39
N HIS A 319 13.60 -12.01 -15.39
CA HIS A 319 13.71 -11.12 -14.23
C HIS A 319 13.84 -11.97 -12.96
N SER A 320 15.05 -12.08 -12.45
CA SER A 320 15.30 -12.75 -11.16
C SER A 320 15.30 -11.72 -10.03
N TYR A 321 14.71 -12.10 -8.90
CA TYR A 321 14.67 -11.30 -7.68
C TYR A 321 15.56 -11.84 -6.57
N ALA A 322 16.41 -12.85 -6.87
CA ALA A 322 17.28 -13.52 -5.90
C ALA A 322 18.23 -12.57 -5.13
N GLU A 323 18.63 -11.45 -5.73
CA GLU A 323 19.54 -10.49 -5.11
C GLU A 323 18.83 -9.30 -4.45
N VAL A 324 17.50 -9.19 -4.62
CA VAL A 324 16.73 -8.09 -4.03
C VAL A 324 16.71 -8.24 -2.52
N GLY A 325 17.37 -7.30 -1.84
CA GLY A 325 17.30 -7.13 -0.40
C GLY A 325 16.34 -6.01 -0.03
N PHE A 326 15.51 -6.23 0.99
CA PHE A 326 14.72 -5.18 1.59
C PHE A 326 15.61 -4.29 2.46
N PRO A 327 15.56 -2.94 2.34
CA PRO A 327 16.46 -2.05 3.06
C PRO A 327 16.15 -1.93 4.56
N GLN A 328 15.04 -2.52 5.01
CA GLN A 328 14.61 -2.56 6.42
C GLN A 328 14.40 -4.01 6.86
N ASP A 329 14.03 -4.21 8.12
CA ASP A 329 13.54 -5.50 8.58
C ASP A 329 12.24 -5.86 7.83
N LEU A 330 12.17 -7.04 7.21
CA LEU A 330 10.99 -7.51 6.47
C LEU A 330 9.75 -7.64 7.36
N ARG A 331 9.92 -7.70 8.69
CA ARG A 331 8.82 -7.69 9.66
C ARG A 331 8.19 -6.31 9.82
N ASN A 332 8.78 -5.24 9.27
CA ASN A 332 8.19 -3.90 9.27
C ASN A 332 7.01 -3.80 8.29
N CYS A 333 5.93 -4.54 8.56
CA CYS A 333 4.72 -4.57 7.74
C CYS A 333 4.14 -3.16 7.55
N THR A 334 4.26 -2.31 8.57
CA THR A 334 3.69 -0.96 8.60
C THR A 334 4.25 0.00 7.57
N VAL A 335 5.40 -0.31 6.98
CA VAL A 335 5.96 0.50 5.89
C VAL A 335 5.10 0.45 4.62
N CYS A 336 4.38 -0.67 4.41
CA CYS A 336 3.48 -0.86 3.27
C CYS A 336 1.99 -0.90 3.67
N HIS A 337 1.71 -1.32 4.91
CA HIS A 337 0.37 -1.62 5.41
C HIS A 337 -0.03 -0.69 6.56
N SER A 338 -1.07 0.11 6.37
CA SER A 338 -1.60 0.96 7.45
C SER A 338 -3.10 1.13 7.36
N GLY A 339 -3.84 0.54 8.30
CA GLY A 339 -5.28 0.80 8.45
C GLY A 339 -5.59 2.24 8.92
N ALA A 340 -4.59 2.96 9.45
CA ALA A 340 -4.74 4.36 9.85
C ALA A 340 -4.75 5.33 8.66
N ASN A 341 -4.22 4.91 7.51
CA ASN A 341 -4.30 5.71 6.29
C ASN A 341 -5.71 5.60 5.68
N PRO A 342 -6.46 6.71 5.53
CA PRO A 342 -7.82 6.70 5.00
C PRO A 342 -7.91 6.21 3.54
N LEU A 343 -6.80 6.20 2.78
CA LEU A 343 -6.74 5.64 1.44
C LEU A 343 -6.68 4.10 1.44
N THR A 344 -6.34 3.49 2.57
CA THR A 344 -6.16 2.04 2.73
C THR A 344 -6.93 1.51 3.94
N PRO A 345 -8.27 1.60 3.93
CA PRO A 345 -9.09 1.13 5.06
C PRO A 345 -8.94 -0.37 5.36
N GLN A 346 -8.45 -1.18 4.42
CA GLN A 346 -8.11 -2.60 4.63
C GLN A 346 -6.62 -2.81 4.92
N GLY A 347 -5.88 -1.73 5.21
CA GLY A 347 -4.44 -1.77 5.40
C GLY A 347 -4.01 -2.70 6.53
N ASP A 348 -4.84 -2.89 7.54
CA ASP A 348 -4.57 -3.74 8.71
C ASP A 348 -5.03 -5.20 8.54
N ASN A 349 -5.57 -5.60 7.39
CA ASN A 349 -6.01 -6.98 7.15
C ASN A 349 -4.86 -8.01 7.25
N TRP A 350 -3.58 -7.59 7.15
CA TRP A 350 -2.45 -8.48 7.40
C TRP A 350 -2.42 -9.05 8.83
N LYS A 351 -3.11 -8.40 9.77
CA LYS A 351 -3.24 -8.82 11.16
C LYS A 351 -4.31 -9.89 11.37
N THR A 352 -5.35 -9.88 10.53
CA THR A 352 -6.58 -10.67 10.74
C THR A 352 -6.82 -11.74 9.69
N GLU A 353 -6.29 -11.58 8.47
CA GLU A 353 -6.55 -12.43 7.30
C GLU A 353 -5.35 -13.34 6.96
N ALA A 354 -4.91 -14.16 7.92
CA ALA A 354 -3.80 -15.08 7.73
C ALA A 354 -4.12 -16.13 6.65
N SER A 355 -3.32 -16.16 5.58
CA SER A 355 -3.57 -16.95 4.38
C SER A 355 -2.29 -17.51 3.78
N LYS A 356 -2.35 -18.67 3.12
CA LYS A 356 -1.17 -19.23 2.45
C LYS A 356 -0.63 -18.31 1.37
N GLY A 357 -1.52 -17.66 0.62
CA GLY A 357 -1.19 -16.73 -0.45
C GLY A 357 -0.45 -15.46 -0.01
N ALA A 358 -0.42 -15.18 1.31
CA ALA A 358 0.32 -14.07 1.90
C ALA A 358 1.48 -14.52 2.80
N CYS A 359 1.35 -15.60 3.57
CA CYS A 359 2.40 -16.03 4.51
C CYS A 359 3.57 -16.74 3.81
N LEU A 360 3.26 -17.62 2.84
CA LEU A 360 4.25 -18.47 2.18
C LEU A 360 5.06 -17.74 1.10
N THR A 361 4.92 -16.41 1.04
CA THR A 361 5.63 -15.52 0.13
C THR A 361 6.92 -14.98 0.73
N CYS A 362 7.08 -15.09 2.06
CA CYS A 362 8.30 -14.75 2.79
C CYS A 362 8.82 -15.96 3.57
N HIS A 363 7.92 -16.79 4.09
CA HIS A 363 8.30 -18.04 4.75
C HIS A 363 8.55 -19.13 3.70
N ALA A 364 9.81 -19.58 3.62
CA ALA A 364 10.18 -20.80 2.90
C ALA A 364 9.23 -21.93 3.26
N SER A 365 8.63 -22.54 2.24
CA SER A 365 7.53 -23.51 2.40
C SER A 365 7.71 -24.78 1.58
N ASN A 366 8.80 -24.88 0.81
CA ASN A 366 9.11 -26.10 0.07
C ASN A 366 9.65 -27.19 1.01
N ALA A 367 9.80 -28.40 0.47
CA ALA A 367 10.26 -29.56 1.22
C ALA A 367 11.58 -29.25 1.94
N GLY A 368 11.69 -29.65 3.21
CA GLY A 368 12.85 -29.39 4.07
C GLY A 368 12.82 -28.04 4.79
N SER A 369 11.83 -27.19 4.55
CA SER A 369 11.64 -25.95 5.31
C SER A 369 11.18 -26.20 6.74
N THR A 370 11.55 -25.29 7.65
CA THR A 370 11.03 -25.28 9.03
C THR A 370 9.51 -25.15 9.06
N TRP A 371 8.93 -24.40 8.11
CA TRP A 371 7.48 -24.29 7.98
C TRP A 371 6.85 -25.66 7.69
N GLU A 372 7.36 -26.39 6.70
CA GLU A 372 6.83 -27.71 6.31
C GLU A 372 6.91 -28.68 7.49
N ALA A 373 8.07 -28.77 8.13
CA ALA A 373 8.30 -29.65 9.28
C ALA A 373 7.36 -29.32 10.47
N SER A 374 7.12 -28.04 10.73
CA SER A 374 6.28 -27.60 11.85
C SER A 374 4.78 -27.78 11.58
N HIS A 375 4.35 -27.69 10.32
CA HIS A 375 2.92 -27.74 9.94
C HIS A 375 2.45 -29.14 9.57
N LYS A 376 3.34 -30.06 9.19
CA LYS A 376 2.99 -31.42 8.80
C LYS A 376 2.24 -32.22 9.88
N PRO A 377 2.64 -32.20 11.18
CA PRO A 377 1.88 -32.90 12.22
C PRO A 377 0.44 -32.39 12.35
N PHE A 378 0.23 -31.08 12.21
CA PHE A 378 -1.11 -30.48 12.21
C PHE A 378 -1.91 -30.88 10.97
N ALA A 379 -1.29 -30.93 9.79
CA ALA A 379 -1.95 -31.41 8.58
C ALA A 379 -2.42 -32.86 8.74
N VAL A 380 -1.57 -33.75 9.26
CA VAL A 380 -1.92 -35.16 9.53
C VAL A 380 -3.08 -35.27 10.52
N SER A 381 -3.04 -34.49 11.60
CA SER A 381 -4.08 -34.51 12.63
C SER A 381 -5.40 -33.91 12.16
N PHE A 382 -5.40 -32.69 11.61
CA PHE A 382 -6.61 -31.96 11.25
C PHE A 382 -7.31 -32.51 10.01
N LEU A 383 -6.56 -33.10 9.07
CA LEU A 383 -7.12 -33.74 7.88
C LEU A 383 -7.40 -35.24 8.10
N ASN A 384 -7.07 -35.78 9.28
CA ASN A 384 -7.18 -37.19 9.60
C ASN A 384 -6.58 -38.10 8.51
N ASN A 385 -5.38 -37.75 8.04
CA ASN A 385 -4.71 -38.42 6.94
C ASN A 385 -3.21 -38.49 7.20
N ALA A 386 -2.69 -39.71 7.42
CA ALA A 386 -1.27 -39.95 7.69
C ALA A 386 -0.32 -39.47 6.57
N ASN A 387 -0.82 -39.33 5.34
CA ASN A 387 -0.05 -38.88 4.18
C ASN A 387 -0.21 -37.38 3.88
N ALA A 388 -0.98 -36.65 4.70
CA ALA A 388 -1.16 -35.21 4.51
C ALA A 388 0.18 -34.48 4.60
N GLN A 389 0.37 -33.51 3.70
CA GLN A 389 1.48 -32.58 3.71
C GLN A 389 1.05 -31.25 4.32
N ALA A 390 2.01 -30.48 4.84
CA ALA A 390 1.73 -29.14 5.38
C ALA A 390 0.94 -28.25 4.41
N LYS A 391 1.23 -28.33 3.10
CA LYS A 391 0.56 -27.54 2.05
C LYS A 391 -0.92 -27.92 1.81
N ASP A 392 -1.38 -29.06 2.35
CA ASP A 392 -2.77 -29.50 2.23
C ASP A 392 -3.70 -28.72 3.15
N LEU A 393 -3.16 -28.08 4.21
CA LEU A 393 -3.91 -27.16 5.07
C LEU A 393 -4.52 -26.03 4.23
N LYS A 394 -5.78 -25.71 4.49
CA LYS A 394 -6.54 -24.60 3.89
C LYS A 394 -6.43 -23.33 4.74
N ASP A 395 -6.74 -22.17 4.17
CA ASP A 395 -6.53 -20.90 4.88
C ASP A 395 -7.42 -20.76 6.12
N GLY A 396 -8.55 -21.46 6.19
CA GLY A 396 -9.35 -21.59 7.42
C GLY A 396 -8.58 -22.12 8.63
N PHE A 397 -7.62 -23.03 8.44
CA PHE A 397 -6.74 -23.47 9.54
C PHE A 397 -5.71 -22.39 9.91
N CYS A 398 -5.20 -21.66 8.91
CA CYS A 398 -4.28 -20.55 9.13
C CYS A 398 -4.95 -19.45 9.96
N ALA A 399 -6.13 -18.99 9.51
CA ALA A 399 -6.95 -18.00 10.21
C ALA A 399 -7.36 -18.46 11.61
N GLY A 400 -7.62 -19.75 11.81
CA GLY A 400 -7.96 -20.31 13.12
C GLY A 400 -6.81 -20.30 14.13
N CYS A 401 -5.61 -20.74 13.73
CA CYS A 401 -4.46 -20.83 14.65
C CYS A 401 -3.71 -19.51 14.80
N HIS A 402 -3.56 -18.74 13.71
CA HIS A 402 -2.86 -17.46 13.68
C HIS A 402 -3.81 -16.27 13.89
N ALA A 403 -4.93 -16.49 14.59
CA ALA A 403 -5.90 -15.45 14.89
C ALA A 403 -5.31 -14.32 15.76
N PRO A 404 -5.85 -13.09 15.68
CA PRO A 404 -5.52 -12.00 16.61
C PRO A 404 -5.64 -12.43 18.07
N GLY A 405 -4.74 -11.93 18.92
CA GLY A 405 -4.69 -12.25 20.35
C GLY A 405 -3.99 -13.56 20.72
N THR A 406 -3.68 -14.43 19.75
CA THR A 406 -2.87 -15.64 20.00
C THR A 406 -1.39 -15.31 20.17
N ASN A 407 -0.61 -16.25 20.74
CA ASN A 407 0.85 -16.09 20.87
C ASN A 407 1.59 -16.13 19.51
N ILE A 408 0.90 -16.54 18.45
CA ILE A 408 1.44 -16.72 17.09
C ILE A 408 0.70 -15.85 16.06
N SER A 409 -0.04 -14.84 16.53
CA SER A 409 -0.72 -13.90 15.64
C SER A 409 0.29 -13.11 14.81
N PRO A 410 -0.03 -12.77 13.54
CA PRO A 410 0.88 -12.04 12.66
C PRO A 410 1.38 -10.74 13.28
N GLU A 411 0.49 -9.95 13.89
CA GLU A 411 0.85 -8.69 14.54
C GLU A 411 1.88 -8.87 15.65
N ARG A 412 1.75 -9.94 16.45
CA ARG A 412 2.64 -10.20 17.57
C ARG A 412 4.01 -10.70 17.13
N VAL A 413 4.05 -11.66 16.20
CA VAL A 413 5.32 -12.31 15.81
C VAL A 413 6.15 -11.47 14.84
N HIS A 414 5.49 -10.57 14.08
CA HIS A 414 6.17 -9.60 13.24
C HIS A 414 6.37 -8.24 13.94
N TRP A 415 6.08 -8.15 15.23
CA TRP A 415 6.36 -6.96 16.00
C TRP A 415 7.85 -6.62 15.97
N ASN A 416 8.19 -5.45 15.41
CA ASN A 416 9.57 -4.99 15.35
C ASN A 416 9.94 -4.29 16.66
N GLN A 417 10.34 -5.10 17.63
CA GLN A 417 10.76 -4.65 18.95
C GLN A 417 11.83 -3.57 18.91
N ASN A 418 12.76 -3.62 17.94
CA ASN A 418 13.86 -2.67 17.87
C ASN A 418 13.35 -1.28 17.49
N GLU A 419 12.52 -1.17 16.45
CA GLU A 419 11.96 0.11 16.00
C GLU A 419 11.06 0.72 17.08
N GLU A 420 10.13 -0.06 17.63
CA GLU A 420 9.19 0.47 18.62
C GLU A 420 9.83 0.83 19.96
N ASN A 421 10.84 0.08 20.40
CA ASN A 421 11.54 0.45 21.63
C ASN A 421 12.52 1.57 21.40
N ALA A 422 13.24 1.62 20.28
CA ALA A 422 14.13 2.73 19.96
C ALA A 422 13.37 4.07 19.91
N ALA A 423 12.14 4.08 19.41
CA ALA A 423 11.28 5.26 19.39
C ALA A 423 10.98 5.84 20.80
N LYS A 424 11.16 5.06 21.88
CA LYS A 424 10.98 5.50 23.27
C LYS A 424 12.24 6.13 23.86
N TYR A 425 13.33 6.24 23.11
CA TYR A 425 14.60 6.75 23.63
C TYR A 425 15.15 7.83 22.70
N LYS A 426 15.35 9.03 23.25
CA LYS A 426 16.02 10.14 22.57
C LYS A 426 17.14 10.66 23.46
N MET A 427 18.36 10.60 22.96
CA MET A 427 19.52 11.23 23.61
C MET A 427 19.54 12.72 23.26
N ASN A 428 19.51 13.57 24.28
CA ASN A 428 19.61 15.02 24.13
C ASN A 428 21.00 15.45 24.60
N ILE A 429 21.79 16.05 23.71
CA ILE A 429 23.03 16.72 24.08
C ILE A 429 22.67 18.17 24.41
N GLU A 430 22.77 18.53 25.68
CA GLU A 430 22.37 19.85 26.20
C GLU A 430 23.51 20.85 26.08
N SER A 431 24.74 20.41 26.34
CA SER A 431 25.95 21.21 26.09
C SER A 431 27.17 20.34 25.87
N ALA A 432 28.14 20.88 25.14
CA ALA A 432 29.49 20.32 25.01
C ALA A 432 30.50 21.46 25.16
N VAL A 433 31.33 21.40 26.21
CA VAL A 433 32.30 22.45 26.55
C VAL A 433 33.70 21.91 26.36
N PHE A 434 34.48 22.54 25.47
CA PHE A 434 35.90 22.26 25.31
C PHE A 434 36.69 23.03 26.37
N ASN A 435 37.34 22.29 27.26
CA ASN A 435 38.20 22.86 28.28
C ASN A 435 39.65 22.76 27.80
N ASP A 436 40.25 23.90 27.48
CA ASP A 436 41.65 24.01 27.07
C ASP A 436 42.47 24.66 28.18
N THR A 437 43.61 24.07 28.51
CA THR A 437 44.57 24.68 29.44
C THR A 437 45.51 25.63 28.72
N ALA A 438 46.08 26.61 29.42
CA ALA A 438 47.01 27.57 28.81
C ALA A 438 48.24 26.88 28.17
N ASP A 439 48.69 25.77 28.77
CA ASP A 439 49.82 24.96 28.31
C ASP A 439 49.45 23.93 27.22
N LYS A 440 48.17 23.83 26.87
CA LYS A 440 47.62 22.89 25.87
C LYS A 440 47.82 21.40 26.20
N LYS A 441 48.19 21.04 27.43
CA LYS A 441 48.50 19.66 27.84
C LYS A 441 47.31 18.90 28.43
N SER A 442 46.28 19.59 28.92
CA SER A 442 45.11 18.96 29.55
C SER A 442 43.81 19.43 28.91
N ARG A 443 43.60 18.97 27.67
CA ARG A 443 42.39 19.26 26.89
C ARG A 443 41.32 18.22 27.16
N THR A 444 40.12 18.66 27.53
CA THR A 444 38.97 17.76 27.75
C THR A 444 37.72 18.33 27.09
N VAL A 445 36.73 17.47 26.85
CA VAL A 445 35.37 17.90 26.49
C VAL A 445 34.42 17.41 27.58
N THR A 446 33.68 18.33 28.17
CA THR A 446 32.59 18.01 29.12
C THR A 446 31.27 18.06 28.37
N VAL A 447 30.52 16.95 28.40
CA VAL A 447 29.21 16.85 27.76
C VAL A 447 28.13 16.76 28.83
N THR A 448 27.13 17.65 28.76
CA THR A 448 25.89 17.54 29.54
C THR A 448 24.81 16.95 28.64
N TYR A 449 24.15 15.90 29.10
CA TYR A 449 23.19 15.16 28.30
C TYR A 449 22.08 14.56 29.17
N SER A 450 20.94 14.29 28.54
CA SER A 450 19.81 13.58 29.13
C SER A 450 19.24 12.57 28.15
N LEU A 451 18.78 11.42 28.66
CA LEU A 451 18.00 10.48 27.87
C LEU A 451 16.53 10.63 28.24
N THR A 452 15.68 10.87 27.24
CA THR A 452 14.24 11.07 27.45
C THR A 452 13.40 10.20 26.54
N ASN A 453 12.18 9.89 26.96
CA ASN A 453 11.16 9.37 26.09
C ASN A 453 10.55 10.52 25.29
N PRO A 454 10.73 10.58 23.95
CA PRO A 454 10.19 11.69 23.16
C PRO A 454 8.65 11.66 23.07
N LEU A 455 8.00 10.55 23.45
CA LEU A 455 6.55 10.39 23.38
C LEU A 455 5.81 11.03 24.56
N ASP A 456 6.41 11.01 25.75
CA ASP A 456 5.78 11.51 26.98
C ASP A 456 6.66 12.47 27.81
N GLY A 457 7.92 12.67 27.40
CA GLY A 457 8.88 13.56 28.06
C GLY A 457 9.57 12.97 29.29
N THR A 458 9.33 11.70 29.64
CA THR A 458 9.93 11.06 30.82
C THR A 458 11.45 10.98 30.67
N ALA A 459 12.19 11.41 31.69
CA ALA A 459 13.65 11.27 31.75
C ALA A 459 14.04 9.88 32.29
N TYR A 460 15.05 9.26 31.69
CA TYR A 460 15.61 8.00 32.13
C TYR A 460 16.85 8.24 32.99
N ASP A 461 16.89 7.63 34.16
CA ASP A 461 18.07 7.61 35.02
C ASP A 461 19.07 6.54 34.54
N LEU A 462 20.16 7.00 33.93
CA LEU A 462 21.21 6.15 33.39
C LEU A 462 22.10 5.51 34.46
N ALA A 463 22.09 6.03 35.69
CA ALA A 463 22.81 5.44 36.83
C ALA A 463 21.98 4.36 37.55
N SER A 464 20.69 4.22 37.21
CA SER A 464 19.80 3.24 37.80
C SER A 464 20.01 1.84 37.24
N ASN A 465 20.03 0.83 38.12
CA ASN A 465 20.01 -0.57 37.73
C ASN A 465 18.71 -1.02 37.04
N ALA A 466 17.66 -0.18 37.06
CA ALA A 466 16.37 -0.46 36.44
C ALA A 466 16.39 -0.26 34.91
N THR A 467 17.31 0.53 34.36
CA THR A 467 17.43 0.78 32.92
C THR A 467 18.85 0.50 32.44
N LYS A 468 19.07 -0.71 31.93
CA LYS A 468 20.39 -1.15 31.46
C LYS A 468 20.55 -0.88 29.96
N PHE A 469 21.38 0.09 29.60
CA PHE A 469 21.82 0.31 28.22
C PHE A 469 23.10 -0.49 27.95
N GLY A 470 23.15 -1.21 26.83
CA GLY A 470 24.25 -2.14 26.53
C GLY A 470 25.61 -1.47 26.30
N SER A 471 25.62 -0.24 25.76
CA SER A 471 26.83 0.59 25.64
C SER A 471 26.47 2.01 25.15
N LEU A 472 26.45 3.01 26.03
CA LEU A 472 26.37 4.41 25.61
C LEU A 472 27.77 4.89 25.19
N ARG A 473 27.89 5.47 23.98
CA ARG A 473 29.15 5.99 23.46
C ARG A 473 28.97 7.41 22.97
N PHE A 474 29.94 8.26 23.29
CA PHE A 474 30.05 9.60 22.72
C PHE A 474 31.17 9.60 21.69
N ILE A 475 30.87 10.11 20.50
CA ILE A 475 31.85 10.31 19.43
C ILE A 475 32.06 11.82 19.32
N LEU A 476 33.29 12.26 19.54
CA LEU A 476 33.69 13.66 19.36
C LEU A 476 34.45 13.79 18.04
N ALA A 477 33.92 14.60 17.14
CA ALA A 477 34.59 15.02 15.92
C ALA A 477 34.80 16.53 15.93
N TYR A 478 35.95 17.00 15.45
CA TYR A 478 36.23 18.41 15.24
C TYR A 478 36.89 18.61 13.88
N GLN A 479 36.52 19.67 13.16
CA GLN A 479 37.33 20.14 12.02
C GLN A 479 38.66 20.62 12.60
N ASN A 480 39.78 20.20 12.02
CA ASN A 480 41.13 20.56 12.48
C ASN A 480 41.18 22.02 12.96
N MET A 481 41.67 22.23 14.19
CA MET A 481 41.86 23.58 14.71
C MET A 481 42.78 24.35 13.75
N THR A 482 42.44 25.61 13.44
CA THR A 482 43.30 26.53 12.70
C THR A 482 44.74 26.44 13.22
N GLY A 483 45.64 25.86 12.40
CA GLY A 483 47.04 25.60 12.76
C GLY A 483 47.55 24.17 12.52
N GLN A 484 46.68 23.16 12.36
CA GLN A 484 47.10 21.82 11.92
C GLN A 484 47.17 21.73 10.39
N LEU A 485 48.12 22.47 9.82
CA LEU A 485 48.54 22.30 8.44
C LEU A 485 49.72 21.33 8.40
N VAL A 486 49.58 20.20 7.71
CA VAL A 486 50.74 19.40 7.32
C VAL A 486 51.14 19.91 5.94
N ASN A 487 52.31 20.55 5.83
CA ASN A 487 52.81 21.17 4.59
C ASN A 487 51.86 22.20 3.94
N GLY A 488 51.15 23.01 4.74
CA GLY A 488 50.28 24.06 4.21
C GLY A 488 48.92 23.58 3.69
N GLN A 489 48.57 22.30 3.87
CA GLN A 489 47.26 21.73 3.56
C GLN A 489 46.57 21.24 4.85
N PRO A 490 45.23 21.27 4.95
CA PRO A 490 44.51 20.70 6.09
C PRO A 490 44.91 19.23 6.29
N GLY A 491 45.38 18.86 7.48
CA GLY A 491 45.71 17.46 7.79
C GLY A 491 44.46 16.53 7.75
N PRO A 492 44.64 15.20 7.79
CA PRO A 492 43.50 14.27 7.90
C PRO A 492 42.73 14.49 9.20
N VAL A 493 41.40 14.31 9.16
CA VAL A 493 40.51 14.36 10.33
C VAL A 493 41.00 13.37 11.38
N THR A 494 41.22 13.82 12.61
CA THR A 494 41.55 12.93 13.75
C THR A 494 40.28 12.65 14.54
N GLU A 495 39.79 11.41 14.52
CA GLU A 495 38.64 10.97 15.30
C GLU A 495 39.07 10.47 16.68
N PHE A 496 38.40 10.91 17.75
CA PHE A 496 38.57 10.36 19.10
C PHE A 496 37.25 9.76 19.58
N SER A 497 37.28 8.51 20.04
CA SER A 497 36.13 7.85 20.67
C SER A 497 36.36 7.73 22.18
N ALA A 498 35.36 8.11 22.98
CA ALA A 498 35.35 7.91 24.41
C ALA A 498 34.28 6.87 24.78
N TYR A 499 34.67 5.88 25.58
CA TYR A 499 33.80 4.81 26.06
C TYR A 499 33.33 5.11 27.49
N ASN A 500 32.02 5.08 27.73
CA ASN A 500 31.48 4.95 29.08
C ASN A 500 31.02 3.49 29.27
N ASN A 501 31.76 2.71 30.06
CA ASN A 501 31.41 1.33 30.38
C ASN A 501 30.85 1.27 31.80
N GLY A 502 29.57 1.62 31.94
CA GLY A 502 28.77 1.41 33.15
C GLY A 502 28.65 2.63 34.05
N GLY A 503 27.56 3.39 33.87
CA GLY A 503 27.16 4.50 34.75
C GLY A 503 27.97 5.76 34.51
#